data_AF-S9U1R0-F1
#
_entry.id   AF-S9U1R0-F1
#
_cell.length_a   1.000
_cell.length_b   1.000
_cell.length_c   1.000
_cell.angle_alpha   90.00
_cell.angle_beta   90.00
_cell.angle_gamma   90.00
#
_symmetry.space_group_name_H-M   'P 1'
#
loop_
_entity.id
_entity.type
_entity.pdbx_description
1 polymer ?
#
loop_
_entity_poly.entity_id
_entity_poly.type
_entity_poly.pdbx_seq_one_letter_code
_entity_poly.pdbx_strand_id
1 'polypeptide(L)'
;MHHSSFRTVTPYSNPLERRSGYTESRLTTGEHLSVIGAVSLFCTAAARPITKLDQFYFLSDIPGESNRIYLADKRAHLFKTLFETRWFSGTRFIPTVLDNAFLLAVYASLHASLPGGEVGKGFLAGGLTGLTMSVVHHPFDVLRATADARQGPRLFTGPWDVLKTALKERPAVLLGLYKGFAMNGMSTSLRYSTQFGVYNALRYDGVYRHPLVLFAYCHMGAFLGMLIQYPFLAIKQQLRIVNSLNGGKYPHNYRSYISQVKRQHGVTKLFEGFFTGKPVLNAVPPALLMTLYDIGVRRYTEYLHPELRTVATPEQSLMHIKSPSYPVTDSSYEFTPRR
;
A
#
# COMPACT_ATOMS: atom_id res chain seq x y z
N MET A 1 31.45 18.66 35.35
CA MET A 1 30.62 18.50 34.12
C MET A 1 31.28 17.44 33.25
N HIS A 2 30.82 16.20 33.34
CA HIS A 2 31.35 15.07 32.56
C HIS A 2 30.76 15.10 31.14
N HIS A 3 31.59 15.42 30.14
CA HIS A 3 31.31 15.04 28.76
C HIS A 3 31.51 13.53 28.64
N SER A 4 30.43 12.79 28.37
CA SER A 4 30.46 11.36 28.08
C SER A 4 31.16 11.10 26.74
N SER A 5 32.48 10.90 26.80
CA SER A 5 33.32 10.48 25.68
C SER A 5 33.18 8.97 25.40
N PHE A 6 32.00 8.54 24.93
CA PHE A 6 31.90 7.22 24.27
C PHE A 6 32.52 7.31 22.86
N ARG A 7 33.85 7.43 22.78
CA ARG A 7 34.61 7.13 21.55
C ARG A 7 34.92 5.64 21.56
N THR A 8 34.01 4.83 21.06
CA THR A 8 34.34 3.46 20.69
C THR A 8 35.26 3.51 19.48
N VAL A 9 36.52 3.06 19.65
CA VAL A 9 37.46 2.86 18.55
C VAL A 9 36.95 1.67 17.74
N THR A 10 36.01 1.94 16.83
CA THR A 10 35.56 0.93 15.88
C THR A 10 36.61 0.83 14.78
N PRO A 11 37.07 -0.39 14.42
CA PRO A 11 38.01 -0.57 13.32
C PRO A 11 37.38 -0.04 12.03
N TYR A 12 38.20 0.55 11.16
CA TYR A 12 37.78 1.00 9.83
C TYR A 12 37.18 -0.19 9.08
N SER A 13 35.86 -0.18 8.92
CA SER A 13 35.16 -1.08 8.00
C SER A 13 35.13 -0.42 6.64
N ASN A 14 35.42 -1.16 5.57
CA ASN A 14 35.20 -0.68 4.21
C ASN A 14 33.80 -0.05 4.11
N PRO A 15 33.67 1.13 3.47
CA PRO A 15 32.38 1.79 3.33
C PRO A 15 31.41 0.78 2.74
N LEU A 16 30.21 0.70 3.31
CA LEU A 16 29.14 -0.05 2.67
C LEU A 16 28.88 0.64 1.34
N GLU A 17 29.32 0.02 0.24
CA GLU A 17 29.03 0.48 -1.11
C GLU A 17 27.51 0.42 -1.30
N ARG A 18 26.84 1.54 -1.02
CA ARG A 18 25.45 1.71 -1.41
C ARG A 18 25.49 2.00 -2.89
N ARG A 19 25.40 0.96 -3.71
CA ARG A 19 25.19 1.17 -5.14
C ARG A 19 23.83 1.87 -5.30
N SER A 20 23.77 2.85 -6.19
CA SER A 20 22.50 3.39 -6.66
C SER A 20 22.40 3.00 -8.12
N GLY A 21 21.50 2.07 -8.41
CA GLY A 21 21.23 1.61 -9.76
C GLY A 21 20.42 2.66 -10.49
N TYR A 22 19.68 2.26 -11.53
CA TYR A 22 18.65 3.13 -12.11
C TYR A 22 17.59 3.43 -11.04
N THR A 23 17.82 4.49 -10.27
CA THR A 23 16.82 5.06 -9.36
C THR A 23 15.64 5.60 -10.17
N GLU A 24 15.92 6.05 -11.39
CA GLU A 24 14.93 6.53 -12.34
C GLU A 24 14.90 5.64 -13.59
N SER A 25 13.72 5.12 -13.88
CA SER A 25 13.41 4.37 -15.09
C SER A 25 13.55 5.23 -16.34
N ARG A 26 14.43 4.84 -17.26
CA ARG A 26 14.62 5.49 -18.57
C ARG A 26 13.69 4.90 -19.64
N LEU A 27 12.46 4.60 -19.27
CA LEU A 27 11.47 4.03 -20.20
C LEU A 27 10.62 5.14 -20.82
N THR A 28 10.22 4.96 -22.06
CA THR A 28 9.18 5.79 -22.69
C THR A 28 7.82 5.59 -22.01
N THR A 29 6.87 6.50 -22.22
CA THR A 29 5.53 6.40 -21.62
C THR A 29 4.80 5.12 -22.04
N GLY A 30 4.93 4.70 -23.30
CA GLY A 30 4.30 3.46 -23.80
C GLY A 30 4.89 2.21 -23.15
N GLU A 31 6.21 2.18 -23.00
CA GLU A 31 6.94 1.11 -22.33
C GLU A 31 6.57 1.00 -20.85
N HIS A 32 6.51 2.12 -20.14
CA HIS A 32 6.01 2.18 -18.77
C HIS A 32 4.60 1.63 -18.62
N LEU A 33 3.68 2.06 -19.49
CA LEU A 33 2.30 1.59 -19.47
C LEU A 33 2.18 0.10 -19.77
N SER A 34 3.05 -0.45 -20.63
CA SER A 34 3.09 -1.88 -20.90
C SER A 34 3.48 -2.70 -19.67
N VAL A 35 4.49 -2.26 -18.91
CA VAL A 35 4.92 -2.89 -17.66
C VAL A 35 3.80 -2.79 -16.61
N ILE A 36 3.19 -1.61 -16.46
CA ILE A 36 2.08 -1.39 -15.54
C ILE A 36 0.90 -2.33 -15.86
N GLY A 37 0.54 -2.46 -17.14
CA GLY A 37 -0.53 -3.36 -17.58
C GLY A 37 -0.23 -4.82 -17.28
N ALA A 38 0.96 -5.30 -17.65
CA ALA A 38 1.39 -6.68 -17.41
C ALA A 38 1.44 -7.02 -15.92
N VAL A 39 2.02 -6.14 -15.10
CA VAL A 39 2.12 -6.31 -13.65
C VAL A 39 0.75 -6.28 -12.99
N SER A 40 -0.15 -5.39 -13.43
CA SER A 40 -1.51 -5.30 -12.88
C SER A 40 -2.36 -6.55 -13.18
N LEU A 41 -2.20 -7.12 -14.38
CA LEU A 41 -2.84 -8.37 -14.77
C LEU A 41 -2.32 -9.54 -13.92
N PHE A 42 -1.00 -9.70 -13.86
CA PHE A 42 -0.38 -10.79 -13.09
C PHE A 42 -0.70 -10.68 -11.61
N CYS A 43 -0.56 -9.50 -11.02
CA CYS A 43 -0.83 -9.28 -9.60
C CYS A 43 -2.29 -9.55 -9.26
N THR A 44 -3.24 -9.17 -10.12
CA THR A 44 -4.66 -9.46 -9.88
C THR A 44 -4.94 -10.97 -9.94
N ALA A 45 -4.30 -11.69 -10.88
CA ALA A 45 -4.41 -13.14 -10.96
C ALA A 45 -3.81 -13.83 -9.72
N ALA A 46 -2.64 -13.38 -9.26
CA ALA A 46 -1.95 -13.92 -8.09
C ALA A 46 -2.64 -13.55 -6.76
N ALA A 47 -3.29 -12.38 -6.67
CA ALA A 47 -3.96 -11.93 -5.46
C ALA A 47 -5.18 -12.79 -5.09
N ARG A 48 -5.85 -13.40 -6.08
CA ARG A 48 -7.04 -14.25 -5.85
C ARG A 48 -6.77 -15.41 -4.89
N PRO A 49 -5.80 -16.31 -5.12
CA PRO A 49 -5.49 -17.36 -4.18
C PRO A 49 -4.94 -16.80 -2.86
N ILE A 50 -4.16 -15.71 -2.89
CA ILE A 50 -3.57 -15.09 -1.69
C ILE A 50 -4.66 -14.64 -0.70
N THR A 51 -5.73 -14.01 -1.18
CA THR A 51 -6.86 -13.60 -0.33
C THR A 51 -7.62 -14.79 0.29
N LYS A 52 -7.47 -15.99 -0.27
CA LYS A 52 -8.05 -17.23 0.26
C LYS A 52 -7.16 -17.95 1.26
N LEU A 53 -5.89 -17.56 1.40
CA LEU A 53 -4.97 -18.14 2.38
C LEU A 53 -5.45 -17.95 3.83
N ASP A 54 -6.32 -16.96 4.08
CA ASP A 54 -7.05 -16.79 5.34
C ASP A 54 -7.74 -18.10 5.78
N GLN A 55 -8.28 -18.88 4.84
CA GLN A 55 -8.99 -20.11 5.15
C GLN A 55 -8.09 -21.20 5.76
N PHE A 56 -6.77 -21.05 5.68
CA PHE A 56 -5.78 -21.95 6.26
C PHE A 56 -5.25 -21.51 7.61
N TYR A 57 -5.81 -20.43 8.19
CA TYR A 57 -5.34 -19.89 9.47
C TYR A 57 -5.56 -20.84 10.65
N PHE A 58 -6.47 -21.82 10.54
CA PHE A 58 -6.62 -22.89 11.54
C PHE A 58 -5.37 -23.78 11.68
N LEU A 59 -4.44 -23.73 10.71
CA LEU A 59 -3.15 -24.42 10.79
C LEU A 59 -2.18 -23.71 11.74
N SER A 60 -2.29 -22.38 11.87
CA SER A 60 -1.51 -21.63 12.85
C SER A 60 -2.13 -21.78 14.24
N ASP A 61 -1.28 -21.96 15.27
CA ASP A 61 -1.72 -22.09 16.66
C ASP A 61 -2.13 -20.74 17.24
N ILE A 62 -3.27 -20.25 16.74
CA ILE A 62 -3.84 -18.97 17.15
C ILE A 62 -4.93 -19.24 18.17
N PRO A 63 -4.83 -18.62 19.36
CA PRO A 63 -5.78 -18.87 20.44
C PRO A 63 -7.21 -18.56 19.99
N GLY A 64 -8.09 -19.55 20.10
CA GLY A 64 -9.52 -19.45 19.74
C GLY A 64 -9.94 -20.27 18.51
N GLU A 65 -9.10 -20.37 17.47
CA GLU A 65 -9.39 -21.20 16.28
C GLU A 65 -8.71 -22.57 16.33
N SER A 66 -7.45 -22.65 16.79
CA SER A 66 -6.69 -23.91 16.84
C SER A 66 -7.24 -24.92 17.85
N ASN A 67 -7.92 -24.45 18.90
CA ASN A 67 -8.51 -25.28 19.95
C ASN A 67 -9.85 -25.92 19.55
N ARG A 68 -10.44 -25.56 18.38
CA ARG A 68 -11.72 -26.13 17.91
C ARG A 68 -11.56 -27.43 17.12
N ILE A 69 -10.36 -27.70 16.58
CA ILE A 69 -10.09 -28.85 15.71
C ILE A 69 -9.00 -29.69 16.37
N TYR A 70 -9.31 -30.93 16.76
CA TYR A 70 -8.33 -31.86 17.30
C TYR A 70 -7.16 -32.03 16.31
N LEU A 71 -5.93 -32.15 16.82
CA LEU A 71 -4.71 -32.27 16.01
C LEU A 71 -4.77 -33.40 14.97
N ALA A 72 -5.51 -34.48 15.26
CA ALA A 72 -5.71 -35.62 14.36
C ALA A 72 -6.53 -35.25 13.09
N ASP A 73 -7.46 -34.30 13.19
CA ASP A 73 -8.36 -33.91 12.09
C ASP A 73 -7.82 -32.74 11.24
N LYS A 74 -6.75 -32.07 11.67
CA LYS A 74 -6.16 -30.92 10.94
C LYS A 74 -5.76 -31.29 9.50
N ARG A 75 -5.28 -32.53 9.27
CA ARG A 75 -4.89 -33.00 7.92
C ARG A 75 -6.10 -33.19 7.00
N ALA A 76 -7.17 -33.80 7.49
CA ALA A 76 -8.40 -33.98 6.72
C ALA A 76 -9.04 -32.62 6.39
N HIS A 77 -9.07 -31.71 7.37
CA HIS A 77 -9.53 -30.33 7.16
C HIS A 77 -8.66 -29.54 6.19
N LEU A 78 -7.33 -29.73 6.20
CA LEU A 78 -6.41 -29.13 5.22
C LEU A 78 -6.80 -29.50 3.80
N PHE A 79 -6.91 -30.79 3.50
CA PHE A 79 -7.24 -31.25 2.16
C PHE A 79 -8.66 -30.84 1.75
N LYS A 80 -9.62 -30.93 2.67
CA LYS A 80 -10.98 -30.44 2.43
C LYS A 80 -10.98 -28.97 2.03
N THR A 81 -10.34 -28.10 2.81
CA THR A 81 -10.23 -26.68 2.50
C THR A 81 -9.45 -26.44 1.20
N LEU A 82 -8.39 -27.19 0.92
CA LEU A 82 -7.59 -27.07 -0.30
C LEU A 82 -8.39 -27.36 -1.57
N PHE A 83 -9.21 -28.42 -1.57
CA PHE A 83 -9.95 -28.85 -2.76
C PHE A 83 -11.34 -28.21 -2.89
N GLU A 84 -12.00 -27.87 -1.79
CA GLU A 84 -13.32 -27.19 -1.83
C GLU A 84 -13.19 -25.69 -2.13
N THR A 85 -12.01 -25.09 -1.89
CA THR A 85 -11.80 -23.67 -2.13
C THR A 85 -11.76 -23.37 -3.63
N ARG A 86 -12.67 -22.49 -4.05
CA ARG A 86 -12.62 -21.92 -5.40
C ARG A 86 -11.54 -20.83 -5.47
N TRP A 87 -10.30 -21.25 -5.70
CA TRP A 87 -9.10 -20.40 -5.70
C TRP A 87 -9.18 -19.17 -6.61
N PHE A 88 -9.85 -19.29 -7.75
CA PHE A 88 -9.98 -18.21 -8.73
C PHE A 88 -11.34 -17.48 -8.67
N SER A 89 -12.20 -17.84 -7.72
CA SER A 89 -13.47 -17.16 -7.48
C SER A 89 -13.27 -15.97 -6.55
N GLY A 90 -13.75 -14.79 -6.95
CA GLY A 90 -13.60 -13.61 -6.12
C GLY A 90 -14.03 -12.31 -6.82
N THR A 91 -13.34 -11.23 -6.45
CA THR A 91 -13.55 -9.89 -6.98
C THR A 91 -13.54 -9.85 -8.51
N ARG A 92 -14.32 -8.89 -9.05
CA ARG A 92 -14.44 -8.66 -10.49
C ARG A 92 -13.04 -8.39 -11.06
N PHE A 93 -12.59 -9.24 -11.98
CA PHE A 93 -11.21 -9.23 -12.48
C PHE A 93 -10.84 -7.89 -13.11
N ILE A 94 -11.64 -7.45 -14.09
CA ILE A 94 -11.33 -6.27 -14.92
C ILE A 94 -11.25 -4.99 -14.08
N PRO A 95 -12.23 -4.66 -13.20
CA PRO A 95 -12.12 -3.47 -12.35
C PRO A 95 -10.87 -3.46 -11.49
N THR A 96 -10.49 -4.59 -10.88
CA THR A 96 -9.29 -4.65 -10.04
C THR A 96 -8.00 -4.46 -10.83
N VAL A 97 -7.92 -4.98 -12.06
CA VAL A 97 -6.80 -4.72 -12.97
C VAL A 97 -6.70 -3.24 -13.30
N LEU A 98 -7.83 -2.60 -13.63
CA LEU A 98 -7.89 -1.17 -13.93
C LEU A 98 -7.52 -0.32 -12.72
N ASP A 99 -7.97 -0.68 -11.51
CA ASP A 99 -7.63 0.02 -10.28
C ASP A 99 -6.12 -0.06 -9.99
N ASN A 100 -5.51 -1.23 -10.16
CA ASN A 100 -4.06 -1.40 -9.98
C ASN A 100 -3.26 -0.63 -11.04
N ALA A 101 -3.70 -0.68 -12.30
CA ALA A 101 -3.04 0.04 -13.39
C ALA A 101 -3.13 1.56 -13.18
N PHE A 102 -4.30 2.05 -12.79
CA PHE A 102 -4.53 3.46 -12.48
C PHE A 102 -3.68 3.91 -11.30
N LEU A 103 -3.55 3.09 -10.26
CA LEU A 103 -2.68 3.37 -9.11
C LEU A 103 -1.23 3.62 -9.53
N LEU A 104 -0.66 2.67 -10.26
CA LEU A 104 0.73 2.72 -10.68
C LEU A 104 0.97 3.85 -11.68
N ALA A 105 0.04 4.07 -12.63
CA ALA A 105 0.17 5.13 -13.64
C ALA A 105 0.15 6.53 -13.00
N VAL A 106 -0.78 6.79 -12.08
CA VAL A 106 -0.86 8.06 -11.36
C VAL A 106 0.38 8.27 -10.50
N TYR A 107 0.79 7.23 -9.76
CA TYR A 107 2.00 7.30 -8.94
C TYR A 107 3.25 7.57 -9.77
N ALA A 108 3.47 6.84 -10.86
CA ALA A 108 4.63 7.01 -11.73
C ALA A 108 4.68 8.42 -12.33
N SER A 109 3.54 8.93 -12.80
CA SER A 109 3.43 10.28 -13.38
C SER A 109 3.74 11.37 -12.34
N LEU A 110 3.20 11.22 -11.11
CA LEU A 110 3.45 12.17 -10.03
C LEU A 110 4.89 12.11 -9.53
N HIS A 111 5.45 10.90 -9.39
CA HIS A 111 6.82 10.71 -8.94
C HIS A 111 7.83 11.32 -9.92
N ALA A 112 7.59 11.22 -11.23
CA ALA A 112 8.41 11.84 -12.26
C ALA A 112 8.29 13.38 -12.29
N SER A 113 7.13 13.92 -11.91
CA SER A 113 6.86 15.37 -12.00
C SER A 113 7.28 16.16 -10.75
N LEU A 114 7.43 15.49 -9.60
CA LEU A 114 7.71 16.16 -8.33
C LEU A 114 9.21 16.40 -8.12
N PRO A 115 9.64 17.64 -7.78
CA PRO A 115 11.01 17.91 -7.38
C PRO A 115 11.28 17.44 -5.95
N GLY A 116 12.53 17.07 -5.64
CA GLY A 116 12.98 16.74 -4.28
C GLY A 116 13.86 15.49 -4.17
N GLY A 117 14.19 15.09 -2.95
CA GLY A 117 14.88 13.82 -2.69
C GLY A 117 13.92 12.63 -2.84
N GLU A 118 14.45 11.45 -3.17
CA GLU A 118 13.67 10.23 -3.44
C GLU A 118 12.65 9.88 -2.34
N VAL A 119 13.03 10.09 -1.07
CA VAL A 119 12.13 9.85 0.07
C VAL A 119 10.96 10.84 0.06
N GLY A 120 11.24 12.14 0.00
CA GLY A 120 10.21 13.19 0.00
C GLY A 120 9.28 13.08 -1.22
N LYS A 121 9.85 12.84 -2.40
CA LYS A 121 9.10 12.54 -3.63
C LYS A 121 8.17 11.35 -3.43
N GLY A 122 8.67 10.24 -2.86
CA GLY A 122 7.89 9.04 -2.58
C GLY A 122 6.67 9.30 -1.67
N PHE A 123 6.85 10.04 -0.58
CA PHE A 123 5.76 10.40 0.32
C PHE A 123 4.72 11.32 -0.33
N LEU A 124 5.16 12.35 -1.07
CA LEU A 124 4.28 13.32 -1.72
C LEU A 124 3.53 12.69 -2.91
N ALA A 125 4.23 11.97 -3.78
CA ALA A 125 3.65 11.25 -4.90
C ALA A 125 2.63 10.22 -4.42
N GLY A 126 2.96 9.45 -3.38
CA GLY A 126 2.02 8.50 -2.78
C GLY A 126 0.78 9.17 -2.18
N GLY A 127 0.95 10.29 -1.47
CA GLY A 127 -0.15 11.06 -0.88
C GLY A 127 -1.10 11.62 -1.93
N LEU A 128 -0.57 12.25 -2.98
CA LEU A 128 -1.35 12.79 -4.09
C LEU A 128 -2.03 11.66 -4.89
N THR A 129 -1.36 10.53 -5.09
CA THR A 129 -1.95 9.34 -5.72
C THR A 129 -3.17 8.86 -4.93
N GLY A 130 -3.06 8.78 -3.60
CA GLY A 130 -4.18 8.37 -2.75
C GLY A 130 -5.35 9.36 -2.75
N LEU A 131 -5.07 10.65 -2.92
CA LEU A 131 -6.12 11.67 -3.08
C LEU A 131 -6.83 11.51 -4.42
N THR A 132 -6.09 11.38 -5.53
CA THR A 132 -6.64 11.14 -6.86
C THR A 132 -7.48 9.88 -6.90
N MET A 133 -6.99 8.79 -6.30
CA MET A 133 -7.75 7.55 -6.13
C MET A 133 -9.07 7.78 -5.39
N SER A 134 -9.02 8.53 -4.30
CA SER A 134 -10.21 8.84 -3.53
C SER A 134 -11.22 9.66 -4.32
N VAL A 135 -10.79 10.59 -5.17
CA VAL A 135 -11.69 11.40 -6.01
C VAL A 135 -12.46 10.51 -6.97
N VAL A 136 -11.78 9.54 -7.59
CA VAL A 136 -12.40 8.63 -8.56
C VAL A 136 -13.28 7.58 -7.88
N HIS A 137 -12.83 6.99 -6.77
CA HIS A 137 -13.51 5.86 -6.13
C HIS A 137 -14.64 6.27 -5.18
N HIS A 138 -14.52 7.42 -4.50
CA HIS A 138 -15.50 7.84 -3.50
C HIS A 138 -16.96 7.93 -4.02
N PRO A 139 -17.26 8.48 -5.22
CA PRO A 139 -18.63 8.46 -5.73
C PRO A 139 -19.16 7.04 -5.97
N PHE A 140 -18.31 6.13 -6.46
CA PHE A 140 -18.68 4.73 -6.66
C PHE A 140 -18.95 4.02 -5.33
N ASP A 141 -18.14 4.28 -4.31
CA ASP A 141 -18.35 3.76 -2.95
C ASP A 141 -19.67 4.22 -2.34
N VAL A 142 -20.06 5.47 -2.57
CA VAL A 142 -21.34 6.00 -2.08
C VAL A 142 -22.51 5.33 -2.81
N LEU A 143 -22.46 5.23 -4.14
CA LEU A 143 -23.50 4.54 -4.93
C LEU A 143 -23.64 3.07 -4.50
N ARG A 144 -22.52 2.39 -4.27
CA ARG A 144 -22.51 1.01 -3.80
C ARG A 144 -23.08 0.88 -2.39
N ALA A 145 -22.67 1.73 -1.46
CA ALA A 145 -23.21 1.73 -0.11
C ALA A 145 -24.72 2.01 -0.09
N THR A 146 -25.23 2.86 -0.99
CA THR A 146 -26.67 3.08 -1.14
C THR A 146 -27.39 1.88 -1.73
N ALA A 147 -26.78 1.17 -2.70
CA ALA A 147 -27.36 -0.04 -3.26
C ALA A 147 -27.40 -1.19 -2.24
N ASP A 148 -26.37 -1.31 -1.41
CA ASP A 148 -26.25 -2.35 -0.37
C ASP A 148 -27.13 -2.04 0.87
N ALA A 149 -27.66 -0.82 0.99
CA ALA A 149 -28.53 -0.43 2.09
C ALA A 149 -29.87 -1.19 1.99
N ARG A 150 -30.06 -2.17 2.88
CA ARG A 150 -31.30 -2.96 2.99
C ARG A 150 -32.46 -2.22 3.66
N GLN A 151 -32.21 -1.02 4.15
CA GLN A 151 -33.19 -0.18 4.83
C GLN A 151 -33.40 1.09 4.02
N GLY A 152 -34.52 1.17 3.31
CA GLY A 152 -34.90 2.30 2.49
C GLY A 152 -36.26 2.08 1.82
N PRO A 153 -36.92 3.15 1.34
CA PRO A 153 -38.22 3.04 0.67
C PRO A 153 -38.15 2.29 -0.66
N ARG A 154 -36.94 2.15 -1.23
CA ARG A 154 -36.69 1.44 -2.48
C ARG A 154 -35.44 0.58 -2.36
N LEU A 155 -35.58 -0.68 -2.74
CA LEU A 155 -34.45 -1.60 -2.88
C LEU A 155 -33.86 -1.45 -4.28
N PHE A 156 -32.54 -1.32 -4.36
CA PHE A 156 -31.83 -1.20 -5.62
C PHE A 156 -31.13 -2.51 -5.97
N THR A 157 -31.11 -2.86 -7.25
CA THR A 157 -30.43 -4.07 -7.73
C THR A 157 -28.92 -3.91 -7.80
N GLY A 158 -28.44 -2.66 -7.89
CA GLY A 158 -27.01 -2.37 -7.88
C GLY A 158 -26.67 -0.87 -7.99
N PRO A 159 -25.37 -0.52 -7.98
CA PRO A 159 -24.91 0.88 -7.99
C PRO A 159 -25.36 1.66 -9.23
N TRP A 160 -25.47 0.98 -10.37
CA TRP A 160 -25.91 1.59 -11.64
C TRP A 160 -27.40 1.93 -11.65
N ASP A 161 -28.21 1.13 -10.96
CA ASP A 161 -29.65 1.35 -10.79
C ASP A 161 -29.89 2.57 -9.88
N VAL A 162 -29.09 2.70 -8.81
CA VAL A 162 -29.07 3.90 -7.95
C VAL A 162 -28.73 5.14 -8.79
N LEU A 163 -27.67 5.08 -9.61
CA LEU A 163 -27.25 6.22 -10.43
C LEU A 163 -28.30 6.61 -11.47
N LYS A 164 -28.86 5.65 -12.19
CA LYS A 164 -29.94 5.88 -13.17
C LYS A 164 -31.17 6.50 -12.53
N THR A 165 -31.57 5.98 -11.36
CA THR A 165 -32.70 6.50 -10.61
C THR A 165 -32.43 7.93 -10.12
N ALA A 166 -31.23 8.18 -9.56
CA ALA A 166 -30.84 9.51 -9.11
C ALA A 166 -30.83 10.54 -10.25
N LEU A 167 -30.31 10.18 -11.43
CA LEU A 167 -30.31 11.03 -12.61
C LEU A 167 -31.73 11.37 -13.11
N LYS A 168 -32.65 10.40 -13.06
CA LYS A 168 -34.02 10.57 -13.56
C LYS A 168 -34.93 11.32 -12.58
N GLU A 169 -34.83 11.01 -11.29
CA GLU A 169 -35.81 11.49 -10.30
C GLU A 169 -35.31 12.74 -9.56
N ARG A 170 -34.05 12.78 -9.13
CA ARG A 170 -33.50 13.88 -8.31
C ARG A 170 -32.00 14.09 -8.53
N PRO A 171 -31.60 14.82 -9.60
CA PRO A 171 -30.18 15.01 -9.94
C PRO A 171 -29.40 15.76 -8.85
N ALA A 172 -30.06 16.57 -8.01
CA ALA A 172 -29.43 17.24 -6.87
C ALA A 172 -28.80 16.26 -5.85
N VAL A 173 -29.26 15.00 -5.79
CA VAL A 173 -28.67 13.95 -4.94
C VAL A 173 -27.23 13.62 -5.35
N LEU A 174 -26.86 13.87 -6.62
CA LEU A 174 -25.51 13.63 -7.12
C LEU A 174 -24.45 14.55 -6.48
N LEU A 175 -24.84 15.74 -6.03
CA LEU A 175 -23.98 16.62 -5.23
C LEU A 175 -23.64 15.98 -3.87
N GLY A 176 -24.51 15.09 -3.38
CA GLY A 176 -24.30 14.33 -2.15
C GLY A 176 -23.28 13.19 -2.27
N LEU A 177 -22.82 12.84 -3.48
CA LEU A 177 -21.86 11.75 -3.69
C LEU A 177 -20.51 12.01 -3.02
N TYR A 178 -20.10 13.27 -2.87
CA TYR A 178 -18.86 13.63 -2.19
C TYR A 178 -19.01 13.84 -0.67
N LYS A 179 -20.17 13.52 -0.09
CA LYS A 179 -20.36 13.61 1.36
C LYS A 179 -19.42 12.64 2.09
N GLY A 180 -18.61 13.18 2.99
CA GLY A 180 -17.60 12.41 3.72
C GLY A 180 -16.28 12.18 2.96
N PHE A 181 -16.09 12.85 1.81
CA PHE A 181 -14.86 12.76 1.02
C PHE A 181 -13.62 13.13 1.83
N ALA A 182 -13.67 14.19 2.65
CA ALA A 182 -12.50 14.64 3.42
C ALA A 182 -11.87 13.53 4.28
N MET A 183 -12.69 12.71 4.95
CA MET A 183 -12.19 11.60 5.75
C MET A 183 -11.64 10.45 4.89
N ASN A 184 -12.27 10.18 3.75
CA ASN A 184 -11.84 9.15 2.81
C ASN A 184 -10.53 9.53 2.09
N GLY A 185 -10.45 10.76 1.61
CA GLY A 185 -9.28 11.33 0.96
C GLY A 185 -8.09 11.35 1.89
N MET A 186 -8.27 11.85 3.12
CA MET A 186 -7.21 11.87 4.13
C MET A 186 -6.69 10.46 4.43
N SER A 187 -7.57 9.50 4.72
CA SER A 187 -7.15 8.14 5.08
C SER A 187 -6.39 7.42 3.95
N THR A 188 -6.89 7.56 2.72
CA THR A 188 -6.30 6.91 1.55
C THR A 188 -5.00 7.59 1.14
N SER A 189 -4.92 8.91 1.25
CA SER A 189 -3.70 9.69 1.03
C SER A 189 -2.61 9.28 2.03
N LEU A 190 -2.93 9.21 3.33
CA LEU A 190 -1.99 8.74 4.36
C LEU A 190 -1.51 7.31 4.10
N ARG A 191 -2.40 6.39 3.74
CA ARG A 191 -2.01 5.00 3.42
C ARG A 191 -0.95 4.96 2.33
N TYR A 192 -1.25 5.57 1.18
CA TYR A 192 -0.37 5.49 0.03
C TYR A 192 0.90 6.34 0.20
N SER A 193 0.80 7.49 0.89
CA SER A 193 1.96 8.30 1.26
C SER A 193 2.96 7.47 2.08
N THR A 194 2.50 6.77 3.11
CA THR A 194 3.37 5.89 3.90
C THR A 194 3.85 4.69 3.09
N GLN A 195 2.98 4.04 2.33
CA GLN A 195 3.36 2.85 1.55
C GLN A 195 4.47 3.17 0.54
N PHE A 196 4.30 4.20 -0.28
CA PHE A 196 5.30 4.61 -1.27
C PHE A 196 6.48 5.33 -0.62
N GLY A 197 6.28 6.11 0.44
CA GLY A 197 7.35 6.79 1.16
C GLY A 197 8.32 5.83 1.84
N VAL A 198 7.80 4.84 2.58
CA VAL A 198 8.62 3.78 3.21
C VAL A 198 9.34 2.94 2.16
N TYR A 199 8.65 2.60 1.07
CA TYR A 199 9.27 1.92 -0.06
C TYR A 199 10.47 2.70 -0.61
N ASN A 200 10.31 4.00 -0.94
CA ASN A 200 11.42 4.81 -1.48
C ASN A 200 12.50 5.12 -0.44
N ALA A 201 12.17 5.18 0.85
CA ALA A 201 13.15 5.34 1.92
C ALA A 201 14.08 4.12 2.06
N LEU A 202 13.53 2.93 1.89
CA LEU A 202 14.25 1.67 2.04
C LEU A 202 14.86 1.16 0.73
N ARG A 203 14.53 1.81 -0.38
CA ARG A 203 15.05 1.52 -1.72
C ARG A 203 16.55 1.82 -1.76
N TYR A 204 17.40 0.78 -1.88
CA TYR A 204 18.86 0.91 -2.12
C TYR A 204 19.42 -0.34 -2.82
N ASP A 205 20.56 -0.27 -3.53
CA ASP A 205 20.94 -1.39 -4.43
C ASP A 205 21.16 -2.75 -3.76
N GLY A 206 21.63 -2.77 -2.51
CA GLY A 206 21.81 -4.02 -1.76
C GLY A 206 20.50 -4.80 -1.59
N VAL A 207 19.36 -4.10 -1.58
CA VAL A 207 18.01 -4.68 -1.50
C VAL A 207 17.66 -5.51 -2.74
N TYR A 208 18.17 -5.15 -3.91
CA TYR A 208 17.75 -5.76 -5.17
C TYR A 208 18.50 -7.04 -5.53
N ARG A 209 19.53 -7.39 -4.75
CA ARG A 209 20.19 -8.70 -4.90
C ARG A 209 19.23 -9.85 -4.63
N HIS A 210 18.23 -9.63 -3.78
CA HIS A 210 17.25 -10.64 -3.41
C HIS A 210 15.82 -10.10 -3.54
N PRO A 211 14.99 -10.62 -4.48
CA PRO A 211 13.62 -10.15 -4.67
C PRO A 211 12.75 -10.34 -3.41
N LEU A 212 13.10 -11.29 -2.55
CA LEU A 212 12.44 -11.49 -1.25
C LEU A 212 12.69 -10.33 -0.27
N VAL A 213 13.87 -9.73 -0.30
CA VAL A 213 14.22 -8.59 0.55
C VAL A 213 13.47 -7.34 0.07
N LEU A 214 13.41 -7.13 -1.25
CA LEU A 214 12.56 -6.09 -1.85
C LEU A 214 11.08 -6.28 -1.47
N PHE A 215 10.57 -7.51 -1.57
CA PHE A 215 9.22 -7.85 -1.16
C PHE A 215 8.97 -7.53 0.32
N ALA A 216 9.90 -7.87 1.22
CA ALA A 216 9.78 -7.57 2.65
C ALA A 216 9.67 -6.07 2.93
N TYR A 217 10.42 -5.21 2.21
CA TYR A 217 10.30 -3.76 2.36
C TYR A 217 8.99 -3.21 1.78
N CYS A 218 8.57 -3.68 0.61
CA CYS A 218 7.26 -3.34 0.05
C CYS A 218 6.12 -3.75 1.01
N HIS A 219 6.27 -4.91 1.64
CA HIS A 219 5.34 -5.44 2.64
C HIS A 219 5.30 -4.59 3.90
N MET A 220 6.46 -4.20 4.42
CA MET A 220 6.55 -3.29 5.57
C MET A 220 5.90 -1.94 5.26
N GLY A 221 6.14 -1.37 4.08
CA GLY A 221 5.48 -0.13 3.64
C GLY A 221 3.97 -0.26 3.54
N ALA A 222 3.47 -1.33 2.91
CA ALA A 222 2.05 -1.61 2.80
C ALA A 222 1.38 -1.81 4.18
N PHE A 223 2.01 -2.58 5.06
CA PHE A 223 1.54 -2.82 6.43
C PHE A 223 1.48 -1.53 7.26
N LEU A 224 2.53 -0.71 7.24
CA LEU A 224 2.55 0.58 7.94
C LEU A 224 1.50 1.54 7.38
N GLY A 225 1.30 1.55 6.06
CA GLY A 225 0.22 2.31 5.43
C GLY A 225 -1.17 1.87 5.92
N MET A 226 -1.41 0.55 6.05
CA MET A 226 -2.67 0.03 6.61
C MET A 226 -2.84 0.39 8.09
N LEU A 227 -1.78 0.32 8.88
CA LEU A 227 -1.79 0.67 10.30
C LEU A 227 -2.21 2.14 10.50
N ILE A 228 -1.63 3.06 9.71
CA ILE A 228 -1.96 4.49 9.78
C ILE A 228 -3.38 4.76 9.24
N GLN A 229 -3.84 4.04 8.23
CA GLN A 229 -5.19 4.19 7.67
C GLN A 229 -6.28 3.73 8.65
N TYR A 230 -6.02 2.68 9.42
CA TYR A 230 -7.02 1.97 10.22
C TYR A 230 -7.93 2.86 11.07
N PRO A 231 -7.41 3.78 11.92
CA PRO A 231 -8.29 4.61 12.77
C PRO A 231 -9.28 5.44 11.97
N PHE A 232 -8.88 5.98 10.81
CA PHE A 232 -9.77 6.77 9.96
C PHE A 232 -10.85 5.91 9.31
N LEU A 233 -10.48 4.69 8.88
CA LEU A 233 -11.43 3.73 8.32
C LEU A 233 -12.45 3.27 9.38
N ALA A 234 -11.98 2.95 10.58
CA ALA A 234 -12.80 2.55 11.72
C ALA A 234 -13.81 3.66 12.08
N ILE A 235 -13.36 4.91 12.22
CA ILE A 235 -14.23 6.06 12.48
C ILE A 235 -15.29 6.22 11.39
N LYS A 236 -14.89 6.16 10.10
CA LYS A 236 -15.82 6.28 8.96
C LYS A 236 -16.90 5.21 9.00
N GLN A 237 -16.53 3.95 9.23
CA GLN A 237 -17.46 2.82 9.25
C GLN A 237 -18.39 2.87 10.46
N GLN A 238 -17.85 3.09 11.65
CA GLN A 238 -18.64 3.18 12.88
C GLN A 238 -19.62 4.35 12.85
N LEU A 239 -19.18 5.52 12.36
CA LEU A 239 -20.06 6.68 12.22
C LEU A 239 -21.23 6.40 11.26
N ARG A 240 -20.97 5.68 10.15
CA ARG A 240 -22.02 5.26 9.22
C ARG A 240 -23.03 4.34 9.90
N ILE A 241 -22.56 3.37 10.68
CA ILE A 241 -23.42 2.45 11.43
C ILE A 241 -24.28 3.22 12.44
N VAL A 242 -23.66 4.05 13.30
CA VAL A 242 -24.37 4.85 14.31
C VAL A 242 -25.42 5.76 13.67
N ASN A 243 -25.07 6.42 12.56
CA ASN A 243 -26.02 7.30 11.87
C ASN A 243 -27.14 6.53 11.18
N SER A 244 -26.89 5.30 10.71
CA SER A 244 -27.93 4.43 10.15
C SER A 244 -28.92 3.95 11.23
N LEU A 245 -28.41 3.57 12.41
CA LEU A 245 -29.23 3.09 13.54
C LEU A 245 -30.12 4.19 14.13
N ASN A 246 -29.60 5.42 14.21
CA ASN A 246 -30.34 6.55 14.78
C ASN A 246 -31.40 7.15 13.84
N GLY A 247 -31.61 6.58 12.65
CA GLY A 247 -32.61 7.03 11.67
C GLY A 247 -32.49 8.51 11.29
N GLY A 248 -31.29 9.10 11.45
CA GLY A 248 -31.05 10.52 11.21
C GLY A 248 -31.64 11.50 12.25
N LYS A 249 -32.22 11.03 13.38
CA LYS A 249 -32.78 11.92 14.41
C LYS A 249 -31.71 12.76 15.13
N TYR A 250 -30.49 12.23 15.27
CA TYR A 250 -29.32 12.94 15.81
C TYR A 250 -28.04 12.53 15.05
N PRO A 251 -27.79 13.10 13.86
CA PRO A 251 -26.61 12.74 13.07
C PRO A 251 -25.36 13.18 13.82
N HIS A 252 -24.50 12.23 14.14
CA HIS A 252 -23.23 12.53 14.76
C HIS A 252 -22.26 13.03 13.69
N ASN A 253 -21.53 14.09 14.02
CA ASN A 253 -20.43 14.60 13.22
C ASN A 253 -19.15 13.81 13.57
N TYR A 254 -18.19 13.78 12.64
CA TYR A 254 -16.89 13.14 12.90
C TYR A 254 -16.24 13.64 14.19
N ARG A 255 -16.27 14.96 14.43
CA ARG A 255 -15.70 15.58 15.64
C ARG A 255 -16.39 15.14 16.92
N SER A 256 -17.73 15.09 16.94
CA SER A 256 -18.48 14.70 18.13
C SER A 256 -18.29 13.22 18.45
N TYR A 257 -18.29 12.37 17.42
CA TYR A 257 -18.05 10.94 17.57
C TYR A 257 -16.62 10.64 18.06
N ILE A 258 -15.60 11.29 17.49
CA ILE A 258 -14.20 11.13 17.96
C ILE A 258 -14.06 11.56 19.43
N SER A 259 -14.68 12.68 19.81
CA SER A 259 -14.68 13.15 21.20
C SER A 259 -15.37 12.15 22.14
N GLN A 260 -16.50 11.59 21.71
CA GLN A 260 -17.24 10.58 22.47
C GLN A 260 -16.43 9.29 22.66
N VAL A 261 -15.85 8.74 21.59
CA VAL A 261 -15.01 7.53 21.66
C VAL A 261 -13.81 7.77 22.58
N LYS A 262 -13.14 8.92 22.44
CA LYS A 262 -12.01 9.28 23.30
C LYS A 262 -12.40 9.34 24.77
N ARG A 263 -13.58 9.88 25.10
CA ARG A 263 -14.07 9.99 26.49
C ARG A 263 -14.53 8.65 27.07
N GLN A 264 -15.17 7.80 26.28
CA GLN A 264 -15.79 6.56 26.77
C GLN A 264 -14.84 5.35 26.79
N HIS A 265 -13.99 5.22 25.77
CA HIS A 265 -13.19 4.01 25.54
C HIS A 265 -11.70 4.27 25.32
N GLY A 266 -11.29 5.54 25.27
CA GLY A 266 -9.93 5.93 24.93
C GLY A 266 -9.59 5.76 23.44
N VAL A 267 -8.35 6.10 23.08
CA VAL A 267 -7.86 6.07 21.69
C VAL A 267 -7.57 4.66 21.19
N THR A 268 -7.31 3.71 22.09
CA THR A 268 -7.00 2.30 21.75
C THR A 268 -8.18 1.58 21.14
N LYS A 269 -9.42 1.98 21.47
CA LYS A 269 -10.65 1.45 20.86
C LYS A 269 -10.65 1.58 19.33
N LEU A 270 -9.98 2.61 18.78
CA LEU A 270 -9.88 2.81 17.34
C LEU A 270 -9.04 1.74 16.63
N PHE A 271 -8.18 1.02 17.35
CA PHE A 271 -7.36 -0.07 16.84
C PHE A 271 -7.94 -1.45 17.17
N GLU A 272 -9.10 -1.51 17.84
CA GLU A 272 -9.76 -2.76 18.13
C GLU A 272 -10.15 -3.47 16.83
N GLY A 273 -9.82 -4.76 16.73
CA GLY A 273 -10.07 -5.56 15.53
C GLY A 273 -9.03 -5.39 14.41
N PHE A 274 -8.00 -4.55 14.58
CA PHE A 274 -6.97 -4.37 13.54
C PHE A 274 -6.31 -5.69 13.15
N PHE A 275 -5.86 -6.47 14.14
CA PHE A 275 -5.23 -7.78 13.91
C PHE A 275 -6.24 -8.87 13.53
N THR A 276 -7.51 -8.72 13.91
CA THR A 276 -8.59 -9.64 13.48
C THR A 276 -8.79 -9.58 11.97
N GLY A 277 -8.57 -8.42 11.36
CA GLY A 277 -8.56 -8.24 9.90
C GLY A 277 -7.31 -8.78 9.19
N LYS A 278 -6.45 -9.56 9.86
CA LYS A 278 -5.24 -10.19 9.32
C LYS A 278 -4.42 -9.25 8.40
N PRO A 279 -4.01 -8.07 8.91
CA PRO A 279 -3.45 -6.98 8.11
C PRO A 279 -2.13 -7.38 7.44
N VAL A 280 -1.36 -8.28 8.07
CA VAL A 280 -0.12 -8.84 7.51
C VAL A 280 -0.40 -9.61 6.21
N LEU A 281 -1.44 -10.44 6.18
CA LEU A 281 -1.81 -11.19 4.97
C LEU A 281 -2.41 -10.26 3.90
N ASN A 282 -3.24 -9.30 4.33
CA ASN A 282 -3.86 -8.33 3.43
C ASN A 282 -2.84 -7.34 2.82
N ALA A 283 -1.68 -7.15 3.44
CA ALA A 283 -0.57 -6.37 2.89
C ALA A 283 0.19 -7.09 1.76
N VAL A 284 0.00 -8.40 1.56
CA VAL A 284 0.72 -9.17 0.53
C VAL A 284 0.38 -8.72 -0.90
N PRO A 285 -0.90 -8.60 -1.33
CA PRO A 285 -1.22 -8.13 -2.68
C PRO A 285 -0.63 -6.76 -3.05
N PRO A 286 -0.77 -5.69 -2.25
CA PRO A 286 -0.16 -4.39 -2.58
C PRO A 286 1.38 -4.44 -2.54
N ALA A 287 1.97 -5.26 -1.68
CA ALA A 287 3.42 -5.47 -1.66
C ALA A 287 3.90 -6.14 -2.94
N LEU A 288 3.23 -7.23 -3.35
CA LEU A 288 3.51 -7.97 -4.58
C LEU A 288 3.40 -7.06 -5.81
N LEU A 289 2.35 -6.24 -5.88
CA LEU A 289 2.16 -5.27 -6.96
C LEU A 289 3.37 -4.34 -7.10
N MET A 290 3.82 -3.77 -5.97
CA MET A 290 4.96 -2.85 -5.96
C MET A 290 6.28 -3.55 -6.30
N THR A 291 6.53 -4.73 -5.72
CA THR A 291 7.75 -5.51 -5.99
C THR A 291 7.83 -5.90 -7.46
N LEU A 292 6.75 -6.38 -8.05
CA LEU A 292 6.72 -6.77 -9.45
C LEU A 292 6.81 -5.57 -10.39
N TYR A 293 6.19 -4.44 -10.03
CA TYR A 293 6.32 -3.19 -10.77
C TYR A 293 7.79 -2.76 -10.82
N ASP A 294 8.45 -2.73 -9.67
CA ASP A 294 9.84 -2.27 -9.57
C ASP A 294 10.82 -3.21 -10.29
N ILE A 295 10.67 -4.53 -10.10
CA ILE A 295 11.45 -5.53 -10.84
C ILE A 295 11.19 -5.40 -12.35
N GLY A 296 9.94 -5.27 -12.76
CA GLY A 296 9.55 -5.17 -14.17
C GLY A 296 10.15 -3.95 -14.85
N VAL A 297 9.98 -2.77 -14.25
CA VAL A 297 10.52 -1.50 -14.76
C VAL A 297 12.04 -1.57 -14.86
N ARG A 298 12.70 -2.10 -13.83
CA ARG A 298 14.15 -2.23 -13.81
C ARG A 298 14.66 -3.20 -14.85
N ARG A 299 14.13 -4.43 -14.90
CA ARG A 299 14.54 -5.46 -15.87
C ARG A 299 14.33 -5.01 -17.31
N TYR A 300 13.25 -4.28 -17.55
CA TYR A 300 12.98 -3.73 -18.86
C TYR A 300 13.92 -2.59 -19.22
N THR A 301 14.28 -1.74 -18.26
CA THR A 301 15.33 -0.71 -18.44
C THR A 301 16.69 -1.34 -18.71
N GLU A 302 17.08 -2.37 -17.94
CA GLU A 302 18.35 -3.12 -18.13
C GLU A 302 18.41 -3.81 -19.51
N TYR A 303 17.26 -4.27 -20.02
CA TYR A 303 17.16 -4.88 -21.34
C TYR A 303 17.32 -3.87 -22.49
N LEU A 304 16.69 -2.69 -22.36
CA LEU A 304 16.74 -1.64 -23.38
C LEU A 304 18.06 -0.87 -23.39
N HIS A 305 18.67 -0.70 -22.21
CA HIS A 305 19.89 0.09 -22.01
C HIS A 305 20.99 -0.74 -21.33
N PRO A 306 21.54 -1.78 -22.00
CA PRO A 306 22.62 -2.60 -21.44
C PRO A 306 23.93 -1.83 -21.20
N GLU A 307 24.10 -0.68 -21.86
CA GLU A 307 25.24 0.22 -21.76
C GLU A 307 25.27 1.00 -20.45
N LEU A 308 24.11 1.26 -19.88
CA LEU A 308 24.06 1.91 -18.59
C LEU A 308 24.52 0.88 -17.55
N ARG A 309 25.45 1.26 -16.65
CA ARG A 309 25.81 0.47 -15.46
C ARG A 309 25.54 1.22 -14.16
N THR A 310 25.23 0.49 -13.08
CA THR A 310 24.95 1.04 -11.74
C THR A 310 26.18 1.76 -11.18
N VAL A 311 26.03 2.98 -10.70
CA VAL A 311 27.12 3.74 -10.08
C VAL A 311 27.15 3.45 -8.59
N ALA A 312 28.32 3.10 -8.05
CA ALA A 312 28.50 2.91 -6.62
C ALA A 312 28.60 4.28 -5.92
N THR A 313 27.67 4.60 -5.02
CA THR A 313 27.81 5.77 -4.14
C THR A 313 28.32 5.30 -2.77
N PRO A 314 29.59 5.55 -2.40
CA PRO A 314 30.09 5.17 -1.09
C PRO A 314 29.42 6.05 -0.01
N GLU A 315 28.59 5.48 0.84
CA GLU A 315 28.10 6.14 2.06
C GLU A 315 28.94 5.65 3.25
N GLN A 316 29.60 6.59 3.94
CA GLN A 316 30.21 6.31 5.24
C GLN A 316 29.13 6.33 6.32
N SER A 317 29.18 5.35 7.24
CA SER A 317 28.28 5.29 8.39
C SER A 317 28.42 6.55 9.26
N LEU A 318 27.28 7.07 9.74
CA LEU A 318 27.17 8.27 10.59
C LEU A 318 28.00 8.20 11.90
N MET A 319 28.42 7.00 12.31
CA MET A 319 29.19 6.77 13.54
C MET A 319 30.71 6.86 13.36
N HIS A 320 31.22 7.26 12.19
CA HIS A 320 32.67 7.28 11.91
C HIS A 320 33.35 8.61 12.26
N ILE A 321 34.51 8.55 12.95
CA ILE A 321 35.34 9.71 13.30
C ILE A 321 36.77 9.47 12.82
N LYS A 322 36.99 9.44 11.49
CA LYS A 322 38.27 9.79 10.81
C LYS A 322 38.17 9.54 9.31
N SER A 323 38.26 10.55 8.46
CA SER A 323 38.67 10.29 7.08
C SER A 323 40.13 9.81 7.05
N PRO A 324 40.51 8.86 6.17
CA PRO A 324 41.90 8.47 6.02
C PRO A 324 42.74 9.63 5.46
N SER A 325 44.01 9.71 5.87
CA SER A 325 44.97 10.77 5.50
C SER A 325 45.56 10.62 4.09
N TYR A 326 45.08 9.66 3.30
CA TYR A 326 45.59 9.32 1.98
C TYR A 326 44.42 9.23 0.99
N PRO A 327 44.62 9.63 -0.28
CA PRO A 327 43.59 9.53 -1.30
C PRO A 327 43.23 8.06 -1.45
N VAL A 328 41.99 7.70 -1.09
CA VAL A 328 41.41 6.42 -1.50
C VAL A 328 41.40 6.49 -3.02
N THR A 329 42.16 5.60 -3.65
CA THR A 329 42.18 5.48 -5.10
C THR A 329 40.73 5.29 -5.53
N ASP A 330 40.18 6.26 -6.27
CA ASP A 330 38.83 6.14 -6.83
C ASP A 330 38.76 4.80 -7.53
N SER A 331 37.82 3.96 -7.10
CA SER A 331 37.53 2.70 -7.79
C SER A 331 37.27 3.04 -9.26
N SER A 332 37.96 2.34 -10.16
CA SER A 332 38.06 2.58 -11.60
C SER A 332 36.72 2.59 -12.35
N TYR A 333 35.91 3.62 -12.18
CA TYR A 333 34.64 3.83 -12.87
C TYR A 333 34.37 5.34 -13.06
N GLU A 334 35.27 6.02 -13.77
CA GLU A 334 34.95 7.29 -14.44
C GLU A 334 34.79 7.00 -15.94
N PHE A 335 33.61 7.27 -16.49
CA PHE A 335 33.47 7.48 -17.93
C PHE A 335 33.55 8.97 -18.18
N THR A 336 34.64 9.39 -18.80
CA THR A 336 34.68 10.63 -19.57
C THR A 336 33.70 10.49 -20.75
N PRO A 337 32.85 11.49 -21.03
CA PRO A 337 32.04 11.47 -22.24
C PRO A 337 32.98 11.52 -23.47
N ARG A 338 32.80 10.59 -24.42
CA ARG A 338 33.46 10.70 -25.72
C ARG A 338 32.74 11.76 -26.55
N ARG A 339 33.33 12.97 -26.47
CA ARG A 339 33.21 14.20 -27.26
C ARG A 339 31.85 14.88 -27.34
#